data_AF-A0A962QJL1-F1
#
_entry.id   AF-A0A962QJL1-F1
#
_cell.length_a   1.000
_cell.length_b   1.000
_cell.length_c   1.000
_cell.angle_alpha   90.00
_cell.angle_beta   90.00
_cell.angle_gamma   90.00
#
_symmetry.space_group_name_H-M   'P 1'
#
loop_
_entity.id
_entity.type
_entity.pdbx_description
1 polymer ?
#
loop_
_entity_poly.entity_id
_entity_poly.type
_entity_poly.pdbx_seq_one_letter_code
_entity_poly.pdbx_strand_id
1 'polypeptide(L)'
;MSQQIEDYIVTHIAERRGIAEGEVDRQADMFENGYIDSLAVFNMILLLEERFGVRLTEQTLVDPSIYTVHGLAATIGRQIAGT
;
A
#
# COMPACT_ATOMS: atom_id res chain seq x y z
N MET A 1 -1.41 3.98 13.61
CA MET A 1 -0.32 3.43 12.77
C MET A 1 -0.83 3.12 11.38
N SER A 2 -1.86 2.28 11.22
CA SER A 2 -2.49 2.00 9.91
C SER A 2 -2.88 3.27 9.15
N GLN A 3 -3.53 4.25 9.81
CA GLN A 3 -3.89 5.53 9.18
C GLN A 3 -2.70 6.26 8.51
N GLN A 4 -1.55 6.32 9.19
CA GLN A 4 -0.35 6.97 8.66
C GLN A 4 0.22 6.22 7.44
N ILE A 5 0.10 4.89 7.42
CA ILE A 5 0.53 4.06 6.28
C ILE A 5 -0.44 4.26 5.11
N GLU A 6 -1.75 4.28 5.37
CA GLU A 6 -2.77 4.56 4.35
C GLU A 6 -2.55 5.93 3.72
N ASP A 7 -2.37 6.98 4.53
CA ASP A 7 -2.17 8.34 4.03
C ASP A 7 -0.89 8.42 3.19
N TYR A 8 0.20 7.77 3.60
CA TYR A 8 1.42 7.70 2.80
C TYR A 8 1.20 7.00 1.44
N ILE A 9 0.48 5.88 1.42
CA ILE A 9 0.16 5.17 0.18
C ILE A 9 -0.72 6.03 -0.73
N VAL A 10 -1.74 6.68 -0.18
CA VAL A 10 -2.63 7.59 -0.93
C VAL A 10 -1.83 8.74 -1.54
N THR A 11 -1.00 9.44 -0.77
CA THR A 11 -0.15 10.52 -1.29
C THR A 11 0.75 10.00 -2.41
N HIS A 12 1.40 8.85 -2.23
CA HIS A 12 2.28 8.27 -3.25
C HIS A 12 1.54 7.94 -4.56
N ILE A 13 0.34 7.36 -4.46
CA ILE A 13 -0.50 7.05 -5.63
C ILE A 13 -0.95 8.35 -6.31
N ALA A 14 -1.44 9.32 -5.53
CA ALA A 14 -1.95 10.59 -6.02
C ALA A 14 -0.87 11.38 -6.78
N GLU A 15 0.33 11.51 -6.20
CA GLU A 15 1.48 12.17 -6.82
C GLU A 15 1.90 11.49 -8.13
N ARG A 16 1.98 10.15 -8.13
CA ARG A 16 2.41 9.37 -9.29
C ARG A 16 1.40 9.43 -10.44
N ARG A 17 0.11 9.58 -10.12
CA ARG A 17 -0.98 9.66 -11.10
C ARG A 17 -1.36 11.08 -11.49
N GLY A 18 -0.89 12.08 -10.75
CA GLY A 18 -1.27 13.47 -10.97
C GLY A 18 -2.74 13.76 -10.65
N ILE A 19 -3.30 13.04 -9.67
CA ILE A 19 -4.69 13.20 -9.20
C ILE A 19 -4.71 13.73 -7.76
N ALA A 20 -5.86 14.18 -7.27
CA ALA A 20 -6.00 14.56 -5.88
C ALA A 20 -6.07 13.33 -4.96
N GLU A 21 -5.57 13.45 -3.73
CA GLU A 21 -5.62 12.38 -2.72
C GLU A 21 -7.05 11.89 -2.44
N GLY A 22 -8.03 12.79 -2.52
CA GLY A 22 -9.46 12.47 -2.35
C GLY A 22 -10.05 11.63 -3.48
N GLU A 23 -9.35 11.47 -4.60
CA GLU A 23 -9.76 10.63 -5.74
C GLU A 23 -9.27 9.17 -5.60
N VAL A 24 -8.44 8.88 -4.60
CA VAL A 24 -7.98 7.52 -4.29
C VAL A 24 -8.94 6.87 -3.31
N ASP A 25 -9.71 5.90 -3.79
CA ASP A 25 -10.53 5.06 -2.91
C ASP A 25 -9.64 4.05 -2.17
N ARG A 26 -9.61 4.17 -0.84
CA ARG A 26 -8.76 3.34 0.04
C ARG A 26 -9.23 1.89 0.13
N GLN A 27 -10.50 1.62 -0.16
CA GLN A 27 -11.12 0.30 -0.08
C GLN A 27 -11.20 -0.40 -1.43
N ALA A 28 -10.97 0.34 -2.52
CA ALA A 28 -11.01 -0.22 -3.86
C ALA A 28 -9.72 -0.96 -4.22
N ASP A 29 -9.84 -1.93 -5.13
CA ASP A 29 -8.68 -2.64 -5.69
C ASP A 29 -7.84 -1.66 -6.52
N MET A 30 -6.57 -1.49 -6.13
CA MET A 30 -5.65 -0.54 -6.74
C MET A 30 -5.25 -0.92 -8.18
N PHE A 31 -5.32 -2.20 -8.55
CA PHE A 31 -5.03 -2.67 -9.90
C PHE A 31 -6.23 -2.48 -10.81
N GLU A 32 -7.42 -2.88 -10.35
CA GLU A 32 -8.66 -2.74 -11.15
C GLU A 32 -9.00 -1.27 -11.41
N ASN A 33 -8.71 -0.38 -10.45
CA ASN A 33 -8.91 1.06 -10.60
C ASN A 33 -7.76 1.76 -11.35
N GLY A 34 -6.73 1.00 -11.77
CA GLY A 34 -5.60 1.53 -12.51
C GLY A 34 -4.72 2.49 -11.69
N TYR A 35 -4.82 2.47 -10.36
CA TYR A 35 -3.95 3.25 -9.48
C TYR A 35 -2.51 2.73 -9.51
N ILE A 36 -2.32 1.42 -9.58
CA ILE A 36 -1.00 0.78 -9.65
C ILE A 36 -0.97 -0.33 -10.71
N ASP A 37 0.20 -0.59 -11.26
CA ASP A 37 0.49 -1.78 -12.06
C ASP A 37 1.41 -2.75 -11.29
N SER A 38 1.70 -3.91 -11.89
CA SER A 38 2.51 -4.97 -11.27
C SER A 38 3.95 -4.54 -10.93
N LEU A 39 4.53 -3.57 -11.65
CA LEU A 39 5.85 -3.04 -11.34
C LEU A 39 5.76 -1.93 -10.28
N ALA A 40 4.73 -1.11 -10.33
CA ALA A 40 4.48 -0.04 -9.37
C ALA A 40 4.21 -0.60 -7.98
N VAL A 41 3.42 -1.68 -7.85
CA VAL A 41 3.17 -2.33 -6.54
C VAL A 41 4.47 -2.85 -5.92
N PHE A 42 5.34 -3.47 -6.72
CA PHE A 42 6.62 -3.99 -6.24
C PHE A 42 7.51 -2.88 -5.69
N ASN A 43 7.64 -1.78 -6.44
CA ASN A 43 8.39 -0.61 -5.98
C ASN A 43 7.77 0.03 -4.73
N MET A 44 6.43 0.09 -4.68
CA MET A 44 5.71 0.62 -3.52
C MET A 44 5.97 -0.23 -2.28
N ILE A 45 5.95 -1.56 -2.40
CA ILE A 45 6.29 -2.47 -1.30
C ILE A 45 7.70 -2.21 -0.78
N LEU A 46 8.69 -2.13 -1.66
CA LEU A 46 10.08 -1.86 -1.26
C LEU A 46 10.21 -0.53 -0.50
N LEU A 47 9.52 0.52 -0.98
CA LEU A 47 9.48 1.82 -0.29
C LEU A 47 8.81 1.75 1.08
N LEU A 48 7.76 0.94 1.22
CA LEU A 48 7.06 0.74 2.49
C LEU A 48 7.91 -0.06 3.48
N GLU A 49 8.60 -1.10 3.01
CA GLU A 49 9.57 -1.87 3.81
C GLU A 49 10.69 -0.97 4.34
N GLU A 50 11.31 -0.17 3.46
CA GLU A 50 12.37 0.77 3.84
C GLU A 50 11.85 1.84 4.82
N ARG A 51 10.70 2.45 4.54
CA ARG A 51 10.15 3.54 5.33
C ARG A 51 9.68 3.12 6.72
N PHE A 52 9.06 1.95 6.83
CA PHE A 52 8.45 1.47 8.08
C PHE A 52 9.31 0.42 8.79
N GLY A 53 10.46 0.03 8.23
CA GLY A 53 11.37 -0.92 8.84
C GLY A 53 10.80 -2.34 8.93
N VAL A 54 9.95 -2.72 7.97
CA VAL A 54 9.31 -4.04 7.93
C VAL A 54 9.89 -4.91 6.81
N ARG A 55 9.71 -6.22 6.92
CA ARG A 55 9.83 -7.15 5.79
C ARG A 55 8.52 -7.88 5.57
N LEU A 56 8.00 -7.78 4.36
CA LEU A 56 6.88 -8.57 3.88
C LEU A 56 7.40 -9.91 3.38
N THR A 57 6.63 -10.97 3.65
CA THR A 57 6.98 -12.32 3.20
C THR A 57 6.33 -12.61 1.85
N GLU A 58 6.82 -13.61 1.11
CA GLU A 58 6.16 -14.06 -0.13
C GLU A 58 4.67 -14.39 0.08
N GLN A 59 4.31 -14.96 1.22
CA GLN A 59 2.91 -15.24 1.57
C GLN A 59 2.09 -13.96 1.69
N THR A 60 2.69 -12.89 2.21
CA THR A 60 2.07 -11.57 2.30
C THR A 60 1.87 -10.96 0.92
N LEU A 61 2.82 -11.16 0.00
CA LEU A 61 2.78 -10.60 -1.35
C LEU A 61 1.71 -11.23 -2.25
N VAL A 62 1.31 -12.46 -1.95
CA VAL A 62 0.24 -13.16 -2.69
C VAL A 62 -1.13 -13.04 -2.01
N ASP A 63 -1.22 -12.36 -0.87
CA ASP A 63 -2.46 -12.17 -0.14
C ASP A 63 -3.33 -11.11 -0.86
N PRO A 64 -4.53 -11.45 -1.36
CA PRO A 64 -5.39 -10.48 -2.05
C PRO A 64 -5.78 -9.27 -1.21
N SER A 65 -5.69 -9.35 0.12
CA SER A 65 -5.97 -8.21 0.99
C SER A 65 -5.01 -7.03 0.74
N ILE A 66 -3.81 -7.24 0.18
CA ILE A 66 -2.88 -6.15 -0.12
C ILE A 66 -3.27 -5.35 -1.36
N TYR A 67 -4.32 -5.77 -2.09
CA TYR A 67 -4.71 -5.09 -3.33
C TYR A 67 -5.46 -3.78 -3.07
N THR A 68 -5.87 -3.53 -1.84
CA THR A 68 -6.46 -2.24 -1.42
C THR A 68 -5.46 -1.47 -0.57
N VAL A 69 -5.56 -0.14 -0.56
CA VAL A 69 -4.72 0.71 0.31
C VAL A 69 -4.92 0.33 1.78
N HIS A 70 -6.18 0.15 2.17
CA HIS A 70 -6.54 -0.23 3.53
C HIS A 70 -5.92 -1.57 3.94
N GLY A 71 -6.05 -2.59 3.10
CA GLY A 71 -5.56 -3.92 3.43
C GLY A 71 -4.03 -4.03 3.41
N LEU A 72 -3.35 -3.32 2.50
CA LEU A 72 -1.88 -3.20 2.52
C LEU A 72 -1.41 -2.49 3.80
N ALA A 73 -2.02 -1.37 4.16
CA ALA A 73 -1.67 -0.62 5.37
C ALA A 73 -1.95 -1.42 6.66
N ALA A 74 -3.07 -2.13 6.71
CA ALA A 74 -3.38 -3.02 7.83
C ALA A 74 -2.35 -4.14 7.95
N THR A 75 -1.91 -4.71 6.82
CA THR A 75 -0.91 -5.77 6.76
C THR A 75 0.44 -5.31 7.29
N ILE A 76 0.91 -4.14 6.84
CA ILE A 76 2.14 -3.52 7.36
C ILE A 76 1.99 -3.20 8.85
N GLY A 77 0.85 -2.64 9.26
CA GLY A 77 0.58 -2.32 10.65
C GLY A 77 0.64 -3.54 11.58
N ARG A 78 0.15 -4.70 11.13
CA ARG A 78 0.28 -5.96 11.88
C ARG A 78 1.72 -6.42 12.02
N GLN A 79 2.53 -6.26 10.97
CA GLN A 79 3.94 -6.65 10.98
C GLN A 79 4.74 -5.81 11.99
N ILE A 80 4.46 -4.50 12.07
CA ILE A 80 5.08 -3.59 13.05
C ILE A 80 4.65 -3.94 14.48
N ALA A 81 3.36 -4.25 14.70
CA ALA A 81 2.86 -4.54 16.05
C ALA A 81 3.30 -5.93 16.59
N GLY A 82 3.69 -6.85 15.70
CA GLY A 82 4.20 -8.17 16.04
C GLY A 82 5.72 -8.24 16.23
N THR A 83 6.43 -7.11 16.09
CA THR A 83 7.86 -6.96 16.40
C THR A 83 8.07 -6.27 17.74
#